data_AF-A0A517S8U2-F1
#
_entry.id   AF-A0A517S8U2-F1
#
_cell.length_a   1.000
_cell.length_b   1.000
_cell.length_c   1.000
_cell.angle_alpha   90.00
_cell.angle_beta   90.00
_cell.angle_gamma   90.00
#
_symmetry.space_group_name_H-M   'P 1'
#
loop_
_entity.id
_entity.type
_entity.pdbx_description
1 polymer ?
#
loop_
_entity_poly.entity_id
_entity_poly.type
_entity_poly.pdbx_seq_one_letter_code
_entity_poly.pdbx_strand_id
1 'polypeptide(L)'
;MPELPWAEIRDSLMNAIRDALPLQVRKAAGERIAGLGLHIDAYYGSAGLYLLPESAAHKLDADALDNIGDWPISTDWVLSDDHSQAFSAHWKSWEDWFSTHRDDITDEQDSQRGLLRIACEAIQRLENAGLFDGVPKTEDFKIIIQEHDEPTALGVERYRQFVRTGLVRCDGDP
;
A
#
# COMPACT_ATOMS: atom_id res chain seq x y z
N MET A 1 -27.62 3.99 -8.07
CA MET A 1 -26.46 3.42 -7.36
C MET A 1 -25.86 4.54 -6.54
N PRO A 2 -25.69 4.40 -5.22
CA PRO A 2 -24.86 5.33 -4.48
C PRO A 2 -23.43 5.23 -5.03
N GLU A 3 -22.84 6.35 -5.42
CA GLU A 3 -21.43 6.39 -5.82
C GLU A 3 -20.58 6.10 -4.59
N LEU A 4 -19.60 5.21 -4.73
CA LEU A 4 -18.62 4.96 -3.67
C LEU A 4 -17.88 6.27 -3.34
N PRO A 5 -17.70 6.63 -2.05
CA PRO A 5 -17.07 7.87 -1.64
C PRO A 5 -15.54 7.81 -1.79
N TRP A 6 -15.06 7.58 -3.01
CA TRP A 6 -13.66 7.33 -3.35
C TRP A 6 -12.67 8.35 -2.77
N ALA A 7 -13.08 9.62 -2.67
CA ALA A 7 -12.28 10.67 -2.04
C ALA A 7 -12.07 10.44 -0.54
N GLU A 8 -13.11 10.00 0.18
CA GLU A 8 -13.02 9.70 1.61
C GLU A 8 -12.15 8.47 1.86
N ILE A 9 -12.27 7.45 1.00
CA ILE A 9 -11.43 6.24 1.04
C ILE A 9 -9.95 6.61 0.89
N ARG A 10 -9.64 7.43 -0.11
CA ARG A 10 -8.27 7.92 -0.32
C ARG A 10 -7.74 8.70 0.88
N ASP A 11 -8.53 9.63 1.39
CA ASP A 11 -8.10 10.51 2.47
C ASP A 11 -7.91 9.73 3.77
N SER A 12 -8.74 8.69 4.01
CA SER A 12 -8.56 7.72 5.10
C SER A 12 -7.25 6.94 4.95
N LEU A 13 -6.99 6.36 3.77
CA LEU A 13 -5.73 5.66 3.48
C LEU A 13 -4.51 6.56 3.68
N MET A 14 -4.59 7.81 3.23
CA MET A 14 -3.53 8.80 3.42
C MET A 14 -3.24 9.06 4.90
N ASN A 15 -4.26 9.15 5.74
CA ASN A 15 -4.08 9.34 7.18
C ASN A 15 -3.47 8.09 7.84
N ALA A 16 -3.98 6.90 7.50
CA ALA A 16 -3.41 5.64 8.00
C ALA A 16 -1.90 5.52 7.68
N ILE A 17 -1.49 5.87 6.46
CA ILE A 17 -0.07 5.85 6.06
C ILE A 17 0.73 6.93 6.82
N ARG A 18 0.19 8.15 6.99
CA ARG A 18 0.88 9.23 7.74
C ARG A 18 1.18 8.84 9.18
N ASP A 19 0.25 8.14 9.83
CA ASP A 19 0.40 7.75 11.21
C ASP A 19 1.31 6.52 11.34
N ALA A 20 1.16 5.54 10.45
CA ALA A 20 1.92 4.29 10.51
C ALA A 20 3.36 4.39 9.98
N LEU A 21 3.64 5.23 8.99
CA LEU A 21 4.97 5.24 8.36
C LEU A 21 6.10 5.65 9.32
N PRO A 22 6.01 6.75 10.10
CA PRO A 22 7.07 7.12 11.05
C PRO A 22 7.31 6.03 12.10
N LEU A 23 6.22 5.37 12.48
CA LEU A 23 6.22 4.20 13.34
C LEU A 23 7.05 3.08 12.67
N GLN A 24 6.73 2.64 11.45
CA GLN A 24 7.43 1.55 10.78
C GLN A 24 8.92 1.86 10.51
N VAL A 25 9.24 3.12 10.15
CA VAL A 25 10.63 3.56 9.97
C VAL A 25 11.44 3.43 11.27
N ARG A 26 10.84 3.64 12.44
CA ARG A 26 11.52 3.41 13.73
C ARG A 26 11.88 1.94 13.94
N LYS A 27 11.08 0.98 13.45
CA LYS A 27 11.39 -0.45 13.54
C LYS A 27 12.60 -0.85 12.72
N ALA A 28 12.86 -0.13 11.62
CA ALA A 28 14.08 -0.31 10.84
C ALA A 28 15.34 0.11 11.60
N ALA A 29 15.23 0.66 12.82
CA ALA A 29 16.35 0.91 13.73
C ALA A 29 17.50 1.74 13.10
N GLY A 30 17.16 2.67 12.21
CA GLY A 30 18.13 3.53 11.51
C GLY A 30 18.75 2.91 10.25
N GLU A 31 18.32 1.71 9.87
CA GLU A 31 18.67 1.07 8.60
C GLU A 31 18.05 1.83 7.41
N ARG A 32 18.72 1.78 6.27
CA ARG A 32 18.17 2.31 5.03
C ARG A 32 17.05 1.40 4.52
N ILE A 33 16.07 2.00 3.87
CA ILE A 33 14.91 1.32 3.30
C ILE A 33 15.10 1.19 1.79
N ALA A 34 15.03 -0.05 1.29
CA ALA A 34 15.11 -0.37 -0.12
C ALA A 34 13.73 -0.30 -0.80
N GLY A 35 12.65 -0.54 -0.07
CA GLY A 35 11.30 -0.51 -0.63
C GLY A 35 10.22 -0.19 0.38
N LEU A 36 9.13 0.39 -0.11
CA LEU A 36 7.86 0.55 0.60
C LEU A 36 6.77 -0.20 -0.18
N GLY A 37 6.09 -1.12 0.48
CA GLY A 37 4.99 -1.89 -0.07
C GLY A 37 3.67 -1.42 0.53
N LEU A 38 2.66 -1.22 -0.33
CA LEU A 38 1.28 -1.10 0.07
C LEU A 38 0.54 -2.29 -0.52
N HIS A 39 0.11 -3.20 0.33
CA HIS A 39 -0.69 -4.36 -0.03
C HIS A 39 -2.15 -4.06 0.30
N ILE A 40 -3.08 -4.43 -0.57
CA ILE A 40 -4.51 -4.11 -0.45
C ILE A 40 -5.30 -5.37 -0.72
N ASP A 41 -6.35 -5.61 0.04
CA ASP A 41 -7.30 -6.66 -0.21
C ASP A 41 -8.64 -6.04 -0.58
N ALA A 42 -9.00 -6.15 -1.85
CA ALA A 42 -10.23 -5.57 -2.37
C ALA A 42 -11.48 -6.32 -1.88
N TYR A 43 -11.35 -7.56 -1.41
CA TYR A 43 -12.46 -8.40 -0.99
C TYR A 43 -12.84 -8.16 0.48
N TYR A 44 -11.86 -7.92 1.33
CA TYR A 44 -12.06 -7.62 2.74
C TYR A 44 -12.01 -6.13 3.06
N GLY A 45 -11.63 -5.28 2.10
CA GLY A 45 -11.37 -3.88 2.40
C GLY A 45 -10.24 -3.76 3.41
N SER A 46 -9.17 -4.55 3.24
CA SER A 46 -7.98 -4.50 4.08
C SER A 46 -6.82 -3.86 3.32
N ALA A 47 -5.84 -3.33 4.04
CA ALA A 47 -4.56 -2.93 3.47
C ALA A 47 -3.47 -3.06 4.52
N GLY A 48 -2.24 -3.06 4.05
CA GLY A 48 -1.06 -3.10 4.89
C GLY A 48 0.08 -2.30 4.32
N LEU A 49 0.85 -1.67 5.21
CA LEU A 49 2.05 -0.94 4.89
C LEU A 49 3.28 -1.74 5.31
N TYR A 50 4.19 -1.91 4.37
CA TYR A 50 5.37 -2.76 4.49
C TYR A 50 6.63 -1.99 4.16
N LEU A 51 7.72 -2.26 4.85
CA LEU A 51 9.05 -1.75 4.52
C LEU A 51 10.01 -2.92 4.28
N LEU A 52 10.84 -2.79 3.24
CA LEU A 52 11.94 -3.69 2.93
C LEU A 52 13.26 -3.01 3.36
N PRO A 53 13.88 -3.44 4.46
CA PRO A 53 15.21 -2.96 4.87
C PRO A 53 16.29 -3.35 3.87
N GLU A 54 17.34 -2.54 3.74
CA GLU A 54 18.46 -2.75 2.79
C GLU A 54 19.16 -4.10 3.00
N SER A 55 19.30 -4.57 4.25
CA SER A 55 19.93 -5.84 4.61
C SER A 55 19.12 -7.07 4.21
N ALA A 56 17.80 -6.92 4.06
CA ALA A 56 16.90 -7.97 3.62
C ALA A 56 16.63 -7.93 2.11
N ALA A 57 17.01 -6.84 1.43
CA ALA A 57 16.82 -6.68 0.00
C ALA A 57 17.84 -7.53 -0.78
N HIS A 58 17.34 -8.36 -1.70
CA HIS A 58 18.18 -9.10 -2.64
C HIS A 58 18.29 -8.34 -3.96
N LYS A 59 17.18 -8.28 -4.69
CA LYS A 59 16.97 -7.48 -5.90
C LYS A 59 15.50 -7.15 -5.93
N LEU A 60 15.13 -5.89 -6.08
CA LEU A 60 13.73 -5.46 -6.09
C LEU A 60 12.84 -6.21 -7.08
N ASP A 61 13.34 -6.64 -8.24
CA ASP A 61 12.56 -7.48 -9.17
C ASP A 61 12.27 -8.89 -8.62
N ALA A 62 13.12 -9.44 -7.75
CA ALA A 62 12.90 -10.69 -7.03
C ALA A 62 12.08 -10.46 -5.75
N ASP A 63 12.37 -9.39 -5.01
CA ASP A 63 11.69 -9.06 -3.75
C ASP A 63 10.26 -8.51 -3.98
N ALA A 64 9.93 -8.06 -5.20
CA ALA A 64 8.57 -7.75 -5.63
C ALA A 64 7.80 -8.99 -6.13
N LEU A 65 8.50 -10.07 -6.49
CA LEU A 65 7.91 -11.37 -6.82
C LEU A 65 7.62 -12.16 -5.54
N ASP A 66 8.49 -12.05 -4.54
CA ASP A 66 8.24 -12.51 -3.19
C ASP A 66 7.16 -11.59 -2.57
N ASN A 67 6.08 -12.19 -2.09
CA ASN A 67 4.85 -11.50 -1.69
C ASN A 67 5.12 -10.31 -0.74
N ILE A 68 4.59 -9.12 -1.04
CA ILE A 68 4.74 -7.92 -0.17
C ILE A 68 4.29 -8.25 1.26
N GLY A 69 3.29 -9.11 1.41
CA GLY A 69 2.79 -9.60 2.69
C GLY A 69 3.84 -10.25 3.61
N ASP A 70 4.96 -10.71 3.03
CA ASP A 70 6.05 -11.41 3.73
C ASP A 70 7.23 -10.49 4.08
N TRP A 71 7.16 -9.20 3.74
CA TRP A 71 8.24 -8.27 4.06
C TRP A 71 8.40 -8.08 5.58
N PRO A 72 9.64 -7.97 6.08
CA PRO A 72 9.97 -8.17 7.49
C PRO A 72 9.43 -7.09 8.42
N ILE A 73 9.11 -5.90 7.87
CA ILE A 73 8.51 -4.80 8.61
C ILE A 73 7.12 -4.57 8.04
N SER A 74 6.10 -5.02 8.76
CA SER A 74 4.71 -5.01 8.31
C SER A 74 3.75 -4.46 9.37
N THR A 75 2.54 -4.10 8.92
CA THR A 75 1.41 -3.75 9.78
C THR A 75 0.45 -4.92 10.01
N ASP A 76 0.49 -6.00 9.24
CA ASP A 76 -0.68 -6.89 9.11
C ASP A 76 -0.65 -8.09 10.06
N TRP A 77 0.49 -8.40 10.67
CA TRP A 77 0.70 -9.69 11.36
C TRP A 77 0.73 -9.63 12.89
N VAL A 78 0.78 -8.44 13.51
CA VAL A 78 0.96 -8.31 14.97
C VAL A 78 -0.04 -7.32 15.57
N LEU A 79 -1.24 -7.78 15.90
CA LEU A 79 -2.28 -6.95 16.57
C LEU A 79 -1.83 -6.36 17.92
N SER A 80 -0.83 -6.96 18.59
CA SER A 80 -0.25 -6.42 19.83
C SER A 80 0.78 -5.32 19.60
N ASP A 81 1.09 -5.00 18.34
CA ASP A 81 2.06 -3.98 17.99
C ASP A 81 1.35 -2.64 17.84
N ASP A 82 1.73 -1.65 18.67
CA ASP A 82 1.18 -0.28 18.63
C ASP A 82 1.20 0.33 17.21
N HIS A 83 2.09 -0.14 16.34
CA HIS A 83 2.27 0.32 14.97
C HIS A 83 1.25 -0.29 14.01
N SER A 84 1.01 -1.60 14.16
CA SER A 84 -0.11 -2.29 13.52
C SER A 84 -1.42 -1.71 14.02
N GLN A 85 -1.55 -1.43 15.32
CA GLN A 85 -2.74 -0.79 15.88
C GLN A 85 -2.98 0.62 15.34
N ALA A 86 -1.94 1.42 15.06
CA ALA A 86 -2.11 2.74 14.45
C ALA A 86 -2.68 2.63 13.02
N PHE A 87 -2.08 1.76 12.18
CA PHE A 87 -2.58 1.53 10.82
C PHE A 87 -4.00 0.93 10.86
N SER A 88 -4.18 -0.14 11.65
CA SER A 88 -5.46 -0.82 11.83
C SER A 88 -6.53 0.06 12.49
N ALA A 89 -6.23 1.01 13.37
CA ALA A 89 -7.25 1.85 14.00
C ALA A 89 -7.88 2.82 12.99
N HIS A 90 -7.06 3.46 12.15
CA HIS A 90 -7.54 4.33 11.08
C HIS A 90 -8.19 3.53 9.95
N TRP A 91 -7.65 2.35 9.65
CA TRP A 91 -8.16 1.49 8.59
C TRP A 91 -9.39 0.66 8.99
N LYS A 92 -9.55 0.27 10.26
CA LYS A 92 -10.71 -0.50 10.74
C LYS A 92 -12.03 0.25 10.57
N SER A 93 -12.01 1.57 10.72
CA SER A 93 -13.18 2.40 10.39
C SER A 93 -13.59 2.24 8.92
N TRP A 94 -12.64 1.91 8.05
CA TRP A 94 -12.88 1.66 6.64
C TRP A 94 -13.20 0.19 6.35
N GLU A 95 -12.55 -0.77 7.01
CA GLU A 95 -12.93 -2.20 7.00
C GLU A 95 -14.41 -2.38 7.39
N ASP A 96 -14.84 -1.72 8.48
CA ASP A 96 -16.22 -1.73 8.96
C ASP A 96 -17.18 -1.11 7.92
N TRP A 97 -16.77 -0.01 7.27
CA TRP A 97 -17.56 0.63 6.21
C TRP A 97 -17.66 -0.26 4.98
N PHE A 98 -16.54 -0.84 4.53
CA PHE A 98 -16.46 -1.69 3.35
C PHE A 98 -17.29 -2.96 3.56
N SER A 99 -17.16 -3.61 4.72
CA SER A 99 -18.00 -4.76 5.11
C SER A 99 -19.50 -4.43 5.05
N THR A 100 -19.89 -3.21 5.43
CA THR A 100 -21.29 -2.77 5.42
C THR A 100 -21.83 -2.45 4.02
N HIS A 101 -20.97 -1.94 3.12
CA HIS A 101 -21.38 -1.47 1.79
C HIS A 101 -20.92 -2.39 0.66
N ARG A 102 -20.34 -3.56 0.98
CA ARG A 102 -19.80 -4.50 0.00
C ARG A 102 -20.85 -4.98 -0.99
N ASP A 103 -22.07 -5.23 -0.54
CA ASP A 103 -23.17 -5.67 -1.41
C ASP A 103 -23.67 -4.55 -2.35
N ASP A 104 -23.35 -3.28 -2.05
CA ASP A 104 -23.61 -2.15 -2.94
C ASP A 104 -22.57 -2.06 -4.08
N ILE A 105 -21.49 -2.84 -4.00
CA ILE A 105 -20.43 -2.96 -5.00
C ILE A 105 -20.76 -4.13 -5.92
N THR A 106 -21.43 -3.83 -7.03
CA THR A 106 -22.01 -4.86 -7.93
C THR A 106 -21.01 -5.48 -8.92
N ASP A 107 -19.79 -4.95 -9.01
CA ASP A 107 -18.74 -5.44 -9.90
C ASP A 107 -17.40 -5.51 -9.16
N GLU A 108 -16.96 -6.74 -8.86
CA GLU A 108 -15.72 -7.02 -8.13
C GLU A 108 -14.48 -6.52 -8.89
N GLN A 109 -14.50 -6.50 -10.23
CA GLN A 109 -13.38 -6.00 -11.03
C GLN A 109 -13.28 -4.48 -10.97
N ASP A 110 -14.41 -3.77 -11.01
CA ASP A 110 -14.44 -2.32 -10.83
C ASP A 110 -14.04 -1.91 -9.40
N SER A 111 -14.37 -2.74 -8.40
CA SER A 111 -13.91 -2.55 -7.01
C SER A 111 -12.39 -2.63 -6.90
N GLN A 112 -11.80 -3.71 -7.42
CA GLN A 112 -10.36 -3.94 -7.39
C GLN A 112 -9.60 -2.80 -8.09
N ARG A 113 -10.05 -2.43 -9.30
CA ARG A 113 -9.48 -1.30 -10.06
C ARG A 113 -9.64 0.02 -9.33
N GLY A 114 -10.81 0.27 -8.74
CA GLY A 114 -11.12 1.48 -7.99
C GLY A 114 -10.23 1.63 -6.75
N LEU A 115 -10.03 0.57 -5.98
CA LEU A 115 -9.18 0.55 -4.79
C LEU A 115 -7.70 0.71 -5.13
N LEU A 116 -7.22 0.01 -6.15
CA LEU A 116 -5.87 0.19 -6.66
C LEU A 116 -5.62 1.63 -7.10
N ARG A 117 -6.53 2.21 -7.89
CA ARG A 117 -6.44 3.63 -8.28
C ARG A 117 -6.40 4.54 -7.06
N ILE A 118 -7.26 4.32 -6.08
CA ILE A 118 -7.29 5.14 -4.87
C ILE A 118 -6.00 5.03 -4.05
N ALA A 119 -5.44 3.84 -3.94
CA ALA A 119 -4.15 3.64 -3.29
C ALA A 119 -3.01 4.34 -4.02
N CYS A 120 -3.01 4.27 -5.34
CA CYS A 120 -2.07 5.02 -6.16
C CYS A 120 -2.18 6.54 -5.95
N GLU A 121 -3.41 7.07 -5.98
CA GLU A 121 -3.65 8.49 -5.74
C GLU A 121 -3.19 8.91 -4.33
N ALA A 122 -3.44 8.07 -3.33
CA ALA A 122 -2.99 8.32 -1.96
C ALA A 122 -1.45 8.41 -1.90
N ILE A 123 -0.75 7.39 -2.42
CA ILE A 123 0.73 7.35 -2.44
C ILE A 123 1.31 8.54 -3.20
N GLN A 124 0.77 8.87 -4.38
CA GLN A 124 1.23 10.02 -5.18
C GLN A 124 1.06 11.33 -4.42
N ARG A 125 -0.07 11.52 -3.72
CA ARG A 125 -0.30 12.73 -2.91
C ARG A 125 0.61 12.80 -1.70
N LEU A 126 0.92 11.67 -1.07
CA LEU A 126 1.83 11.61 0.07
C LEU A 126 3.27 11.91 -0.35
N GLU A 127 3.72 11.37 -1.49
CA GLU A 127 5.03 11.68 -2.08
C GLU A 127 5.13 13.16 -2.45
N ASN A 128 4.13 13.72 -3.12
CA ASN A 128 4.10 15.15 -3.46
C ASN A 128 4.06 16.06 -2.23
N ALA A 129 3.56 15.56 -1.10
CA ALA A 129 3.56 16.27 0.18
C ALA A 129 4.88 16.13 0.95
N GLY A 130 5.88 15.42 0.41
CA GLY A 130 7.18 15.18 1.03
C GLY A 130 7.13 14.19 2.21
N LEU A 131 6.06 13.39 2.34
CA LEU A 131 5.94 12.47 3.47
C LEU A 131 7.13 11.48 3.52
N PHE A 132 7.60 11.03 2.36
CA PHE A 132 8.67 10.04 2.29
C PHE A 132 10.07 10.65 2.37
N ASP A 133 10.22 11.99 2.45
CA ASP A 133 11.53 12.64 2.57
C ASP A 133 12.24 12.30 3.89
N GLY A 134 11.48 11.98 4.93
CA GLY A 134 11.99 11.53 6.22
C GLY A 134 12.43 10.06 6.26
N VAL A 135 12.22 9.30 5.18
CA VAL A 135 12.62 7.89 5.10
C VAL A 135 14.09 7.81 4.66
N PRO A 136 14.96 7.07 5.36
CA PRO A 136 16.35 6.88 4.94
C PRO A 136 16.42 5.92 3.73
N LYS A 137 16.16 6.43 2.52
CA LYS A 137 16.04 5.62 1.29
C LYS A 137 17.40 5.10 0.76
N THR A 138 17.40 3.92 0.13
CA THR A 138 18.50 3.52 -0.77
C THR A 138 18.48 4.36 -2.06
N GLU A 139 19.56 4.32 -2.85
CA GLU A 139 19.60 5.03 -4.15
C GLU A 139 18.56 4.47 -5.13
N ASP A 140 18.28 3.17 -5.02
CA ASP A 140 17.30 2.46 -5.84
C ASP A 140 15.93 2.33 -5.17
N PHE A 141 15.61 3.14 -4.15
CA PHE A 141 14.36 3.02 -3.39
C PHE A 141 13.11 2.96 -4.28
N LYS A 142 12.17 2.08 -3.91
CA LYS A 142 10.95 1.86 -4.67
C LYS A 142 9.70 1.88 -3.83
N ILE A 143 8.58 2.12 -4.51
CA ILE A 143 7.25 1.94 -3.96
C ILE A 143 6.52 0.88 -4.79
N ILE A 144 5.89 -0.06 -4.11
CA ILE A 144 5.12 -1.15 -4.73
C ILE A 144 3.70 -1.08 -4.17
N ILE A 145 2.71 -1.16 -5.06
CA ILE A 145 1.29 -1.23 -4.69
C ILE A 145 0.72 -2.49 -5.34
N GLN A 146 0.25 -3.42 -4.50
CA GLN A 146 -0.24 -4.72 -4.92
C GLN A 146 -1.62 -4.99 -4.31
N GLU A 147 -2.47 -5.64 -5.09
CA GLU A 147 -3.72 -6.21 -4.58
C GLU A 147 -3.53 -7.71 -4.25
N HIS A 148 -4.20 -8.19 -3.20
CA HIS A 148 -3.98 -9.49 -2.59
C HIS A 148 -4.08 -10.67 -3.55
N ASP A 149 -5.10 -10.66 -4.39
CA ASP A 149 -5.38 -11.71 -5.36
C ASP A 149 -4.86 -11.35 -6.77
N GLU A 150 -4.07 -10.27 -6.91
CA GLU A 150 -3.50 -9.88 -8.20
C GLU A 150 -2.43 -10.88 -8.66
N PRO A 151 -2.54 -11.41 -9.90
CA PRO A 151 -1.47 -12.20 -10.50
C PRO A 151 -0.14 -11.43 -10.47
N THR A 152 0.92 -12.06 -9.96
CA THR A 152 2.24 -11.44 -9.76
C THR A 152 2.77 -10.73 -11.02
N ALA A 153 2.45 -11.24 -12.21
CA ALA A 153 2.83 -10.64 -13.49
C ALA A 153 2.26 -9.21 -13.69
N LEU A 154 1.02 -8.96 -13.27
CA LEU A 154 0.37 -7.65 -13.38
C LEU A 154 0.94 -6.67 -12.35
N GLY A 155 1.23 -7.14 -11.14
CA GLY A 155 1.93 -6.35 -10.11
C GLY A 155 3.33 -5.90 -10.57
N VAL A 156 4.09 -6.81 -11.19
CA VAL A 156 5.43 -6.52 -11.75
C VAL A 156 5.37 -5.51 -12.90
N GLU A 157 4.35 -5.59 -13.76
CA GLU A 157 4.17 -4.63 -14.84
C GLU A 157 3.88 -3.21 -14.31
N ARG A 158 2.98 -3.09 -13.34
CA ARG A 158 2.64 -1.82 -12.70
C ARG A 158 3.86 -1.19 -12.03
N TYR A 159 4.64 -2.00 -11.31
CA TYR A 159 5.90 -1.59 -10.70
C TYR A 159 6.91 -1.06 -11.73
N ARG A 160 7.13 -1.78 -12.85
CA ARG A 160 8.05 -1.34 -13.90
C ARG A 160 7.62 -0.02 -14.54
N GLN A 161 6.32 0.21 -14.69
CA GLN A 161 5.80 1.48 -15.19
C GLN A 161 6.03 2.63 -14.20
N PHE A 162 5.83 2.40 -12.89
CA PHE A 162 6.14 3.38 -11.84
C PHE A 162 7.62 3.77 -11.83
N VAL A 163 8.53 2.80 -11.81
CA VAL A 163 9.98 3.05 -11.79
C VAL A 163 10.46 3.87 -12.98
N ARG A 164 9.89 3.62 -14.16
CA ARG A 164 10.31 4.28 -15.39
C ARG A 164 9.75 5.69 -15.55
N THR A 165 8.61 5.99 -14.94
CA THR A 165 7.87 7.22 -15.22
C THR A 165 7.68 8.13 -14.00
N GLY A 166 7.99 7.65 -12.79
CA GLY A 166 7.69 8.37 -11.53
C GLY A 166 6.19 8.59 -11.30
N LEU A 167 5.34 7.99 -12.14
CA LEU A 167 3.89 8.07 -12.10
C LEU A 167 3.36 6.67 -11.80
N VAL A 168 2.54 6.55 -10.77
CA VAL A 168 1.83 5.31 -10.51
C VAL A 168 0.75 5.19 -11.60
N ARG A 169 0.99 4.40 -12.64
CA ARG A 169 -0.03 4.12 -13.68
C ARG A 169 -0.97 3.04 -13.18
N CYS A 170 -2.20 3.45 -12.90
CA CYS A 170 -3.23 2.61 -12.27
C CYS A 170 -4.45 2.41 -13.16
N ASP A 171 -4.30 2.77 -14.42
CA ASP A 171 -5.23 2.42 -15.48
C ASP A 171 -4.85 0.99 -15.89
N GLY A 172 -5.44 0.03 -15.21
CA GLY A 172 -5.58 -1.31 -15.77
C GLY A 172 -6.54 -1.20 -16.95
N ASP A 173 -6.00 -1.07 -18.15
CA ASP A 173 -6.78 -1.22 -19.39
C ASP A 173 -5.93 -1.99 -20.42
N PRO A 174 -6.58 -2.72 -21.32
CA PRO A 174 -6.59 -4.20 -21.39
C PRO A 174 -5.38 -4.88 -22.02
#